data_AF-A0A3D4TDC8-F1
#
_entry.id   AF-A0A3D4TDC8-F1
#
_cell.length_a   1.000
_cell.length_b   1.000
_cell.length_c   1.000
_cell.angle_alpha   90.00
_cell.angle_beta   90.00
_cell.angle_gamma   90.00
#
_symmetry.space_group_name_H-M   'P 1'
#
loop_
_entity.id
_entity.type
_entity.pdbx_description
1 polymer ?
#
loop_
_entity_poly.entity_id
_entity_poly.type
_entity_poly.pdbx_seq_one_letter_code
_entity_poly.pdbx_strand_id
1 'polypeptide(L)' 'IAGLILEIAGEIPAQGAIVPSGDFEFTVLEVEKNRIQKIKVSIQRQAES' A
#
# COMPACT_ATOMS: atom_id res chain seq x y z
N ILE A 1 -7.21 5.95 -3.71
CA ILE A 1 -6.06 5.06 -3.41
C ILE A 1 -6.20 4.36 -2.05
N ALA A 2 -6.39 5.05 -0.92
CA ALA A 2 -6.57 4.38 0.39
C ALA A 2 -7.71 3.33 0.40
N GLY A 3 -8.84 3.61 -0.26
CA GLY A 3 -9.93 2.64 -0.43
C GLY A 3 -9.54 1.39 -1.23
N LEU A 4 -8.71 1.54 -2.27
CA LEU A 4 -8.17 0.41 -3.04
C LEU A 4 -7.23 -0.45 -2.18
N ILE A 5 -6.38 0.20 -1.37
CA ILE A 5 -5.49 -0.51 -0.45
C ILE A 5 -6.30 -1.31 0.58
N LEU A 6 -7.39 -0.74 1.10
CA LEU A 6 -8.32 -1.43 1.99
C LEU A 6 -9.01 -2.62 1.30
N GLU A 7 -9.45 -2.46 0.05
CA GLU A 7 -10.07 -3.54 -0.72
C GLU A 7 -9.11 -4.72 -0.94
N ILE A 8 -7.83 -4.43 -1.23
CA ILE A 8 -6.79 -5.46 -1.40
C ILE A 8 -6.43 -6.13 -0.07
N ALA A 9 -6.32 -5.35 1.02
CA ALA A 9 -5.90 -5.86 2.33
C ALA A 9 -7.04 -6.48 3.16
N GLY A 10 -8.31 -6.20 2.85
CA GLY A 10 -9.49 -6.64 3.60
C GLY A 10 -9.77 -5.85 4.87
N GLU A 11 -8.76 -5.21 5.46
CA GLU A 11 -8.85 -4.32 6.61
C GLU A 11 -7.86 -3.16 6.50
N ILE A 12 -7.97 -2.16 7.39
CA ILE A 12 -7.10 -0.97 7.34
C ILE A 12 -5.69 -1.40 7.77
N PRO A 13 -4.69 -1.37 6.87
CA PRO A 13 -3.36 -1.84 7.21
C PRO A 13 -2.67 -0.91 8.21
N ALA A 14 -1.87 -1.49 9.09
CA ALA A 14 -1.06 -0.75 10.04
C ALA A 14 0.02 0.10 9.34
N GLN A 15 0.53 1.10 10.05
CA GLN A 15 1.70 1.84 9.61
C GLN A 15 2.89 0.89 9.39
N GLY A 16 3.58 1.06 8.26
CA GLY A 16 4.68 0.20 7.82
C GLY A 16 4.27 -1.00 6.97
N ALA A 17 2.97 -1.31 6.89
CA ALA A 17 2.49 -2.41 6.06
C ALA A 17 2.80 -2.18 4.58
N ILE A 18 3.17 -3.24 3.88
CA ILE A 18 3.39 -3.26 2.43
C ILE A 18 2.25 -4.08 1.81
N VAL A 19 1.55 -3.46 0.87
CA VAL A 19 0.46 -4.09 0.11
C VAL A 19 0.88 -4.17 -1.35
N PRO A 20 1.23 -5.36 -1.86
CA PRO A 20 1.60 -5.55 -3.26
C PRO A 20 0.36 -5.65 -4.17
N SER A 21 0.49 -5.16 -5.40
CA SER A 21 -0.54 -5.25 -6.45
C SER A 21 0.09 -5.13 -7.83
N GLY A 22 0.31 -6.26 -8.49
CA GLY A 22 1.02 -6.30 -9.78
C GLY A 22 2.43 -5.72 -9.66
N ASP A 23 2.76 -4.77 -10.52
CA ASP A 23 4.06 -4.07 -10.52
C ASP A 23 4.18 -2.98 -9.45
N PHE A 24 3.21 -2.85 -8.55
CA PHE A 24 3.19 -1.81 -7.52
C PHE A 24 3.29 -2.39 -6.12
N GLU A 25 4.05 -1.72 -5.26
CA GLU A 25 4.01 -1.91 -3.81
C GLU A 25 3.57 -0.61 -3.13
N PHE A 26 2.52 -0.72 -2.32
CA PHE A 26 2.01 0.37 -1.50
C PHE A 26 2.51 0.21 -0.07
N THR A 27 3.40 1.08 0.39
CA THR A 27 3.84 1.10 1.80
C THR A 27 3.04 2.17 2.55
N VAL A 28 2.35 1.77 3.63
CA VAL A 28 1.65 2.71 4.51
C VAL A 28 2.67 3.46 5.35
N LEU A 29 2.80 4.77 5.13
CA LEU A 29 3.77 5.59 5.87
C LEU A 29 3.16 6.23 7.11
N GLU A 30 1.86 6.52 7.08
CA GLU A 30 1.17 7.22 8.16
C GLU A 30 -0.31 6.84 8.21
N VAL A 31 -0.78 6.50 9.41
CA VAL A 31 -2.18 6.24 9.73
C VAL A 31 -2.58 7.14 10.88
N GLU A 32 -3.68 7.87 10.73
CA GLU A 32 -4.25 8.70 11.79
C GLU A 32 -5.73 8.37 11.95
N LYS A 33 -6.16 8.06 13.19
CA LYS A 33 -7.57 7.75 13.53
C LYS A 33 -8.21 6.71 12.58
N ASN A 34 -7.51 5.60 12.34
CA ASN A 34 -7.93 4.55 11.40
C ASN A 34 -8.14 5.05 9.97
N ARG A 35 -7.38 6.05 9.53
CA ARG A 35 -7.36 6.49 8.14
C ARG A 35 -5.93 6.58 7.65
N ILE A 36 -5.65 5.96 6.51
CA ILE A 36 -4.35 6.09 5.84
C ILE A 36 -4.22 7.53 5.35
N GLN A 37 -3.19 8.23 5.84
CA GLN A 37 -2.91 9.63 5.50
C GLN A 37 -1.82 9.73 4.44
N LYS A 38 -0.81 8.87 4.51
CA LYS A 38 0.34 8.89 3.61
C LYS A 38 0.76 7.48 3.22
N ILE A 39 1.13 7.35 1.95
CA ILE A 39 1.58 6.12 1.33
C ILE A 39 2.74 6.41 0.40
N LYS A 40 3.68 5.47 0.35
CA LYS A 40 4.71 5.39 -0.67
C LYS A 40 4.24 4.37 -1.71
N VAL A 41 4.38 4.71 -2.98
CA VAL A 41 4.18 3.77 -4.08
C VAL A 41 5.55 3.48 -4.67
N SER A 42 5.92 2.20 -4.74
CA SER A 42 7.11 1.74 -5.44
C SER A 42 6.67 0.96 -6.68
N ILE A 43 7.32 1.20 -7.81
CA ILE A 43 7.08 0.42 -9.04
C ILE A 43 8.19 -0.64 -9.11
N GLN A 44 7.80 -1.90 -8.90
CA GLN A 44 8.62 -3.06 -9.12
C GLN A 44 8.60 -3.35 -10.62
N ARG A 45 9.52 -2.75 -11.38
CA ARG A 45 9.79 -3.25 -12.74
C ARG A 45 10.34 -4.66 -12.59
N GLN A 46 9.59 -5.66 -12.99
CA GLN A 46 10.15 -6.99 -13.22
C GLN A 46 11.29 -6.78 -14.22
N ALA A 47 12.53 -7.01 -13.76
CA ALA A 47 13.65 -7.07 -14.68
C ALA A 47 13.34 -8.24 -15.62
N GLU A 48 13.01 -7.92 -16.87
CA GLU A 48 12.88 -8.92 -17.92
C GLU A 48 14.17 -9.75 -17.91
N SER A 49 14.03 -11.04 -17.57
CA SER A 49 15.13 -12.01 -17.54
C SER A 49 15.28 -12.69 -18.89
#